data_AF-A0A314ZEZ9-F1
#
_entry.id   AF-A0A314ZEZ9-F1
#
_cell.length_a   1.000
_cell.length_b   1.000
_cell.length_c   1.000
_cell.angle_alpha   90.00
_cell.angle_beta   90.00
_cell.angle_gamma   90.00
#
_symmetry.space_group_name_H-M   'P 1'
#
loop_
_entity.id
_entity.type
_entity.pdbx_description
1 polymer ?
#
loop_
_entity_poly.entity_id
_entity_poly.type
_entity_poly.pdbx_seq_one_letter_code
_entity_poly.pdbx_strand_id
1 'polypeptide(L)'
;MTLRCIVSCQNHSKNLKQALKSSGVFLSNDLFDKVLKRVRLSHENPLQALEFFNYTGNRRGFYHSALSLDTMLYILGRSRMFEKTWEVLVDMKYKDRNLITPWTVMVVLAMNAKVCSVRLTVESFRKFKKLVPEFDTTCFNSLLRTLCQEKSMTDARNVYHSLKHSFRPNLQTYNIFLSRWKSSEEAEGFYKEMREMGVEPDII
;
A
#
# COMPACT_ATOMS: atom_id res chain seq x y z
N MET A 1 -14.21 -31.94 0.35
CA MET A 1 -12.85 -31.37 0.42
C MET A 1 -12.98 -29.89 0.78
N THR A 2 -12.69 -29.50 2.03
CA THR A 2 -12.84 -28.10 2.48
C THR A 2 -11.79 -27.22 1.80
N LEU A 3 -12.12 -25.94 1.53
CA LEU A 3 -11.20 -24.91 1.00
C LEU A 3 -9.86 -24.81 1.76
N ARG A 4 -9.81 -25.39 2.97
CA ARG A 4 -8.64 -25.68 3.78
C ARG A 4 -7.47 -26.30 3.01
N CYS A 5 -7.69 -27.21 2.05
CA CYS A 5 -6.60 -27.82 1.26
C CYS A 5 -6.22 -26.99 0.02
N ILE A 6 -7.12 -26.14 -0.46
CA ILE A 6 -6.97 -25.47 -1.76
C ILE A 6 -5.82 -24.45 -1.71
N VAL A 7 -5.64 -23.76 -0.58
CA VAL A 7 -4.57 -22.76 -0.44
C VAL A 7 -3.33 -23.26 0.32
N SER A 8 -3.45 -24.35 1.09
CA SER A 8 -2.33 -24.91 1.86
C SER A 8 -1.53 -26.00 1.13
N CYS A 9 -1.97 -26.45 -0.05
CA CYS A 9 -1.29 -27.51 -0.78
C CYS A 9 0.00 -26.99 -1.42
N GLN A 10 1.14 -27.53 -0.97
CA GLN A 10 2.49 -27.19 -1.44
C GLN A 10 2.79 -27.56 -2.90
N ASN A 11 1.82 -28.02 -3.71
CA ASN A 11 2.10 -28.52 -5.07
C ASN A 11 1.10 -28.03 -6.14
N HIS A 12 1.63 -27.14 -7.00
CA HIS A 12 1.26 -26.80 -8.39
C HIS A 12 -0.09 -26.11 -8.66
N SER A 13 0.00 -24.96 -9.36
CA SER A 13 -1.09 -24.11 -9.88
C SER A 13 -2.22 -24.85 -10.61
N LYS A 14 -1.89 -25.95 -11.31
CA LYS A 14 -2.87 -26.80 -12.00
C LYS A 14 -3.88 -27.45 -11.04
N ASN A 15 -3.51 -27.71 -9.79
CA ASN A 15 -4.38 -28.37 -8.81
C ASN A 15 -5.42 -27.42 -8.21
N LEU A 16 -5.09 -26.13 -8.00
CA LEU A 16 -6.00 -25.15 -7.40
C LEU A 16 -7.29 -24.97 -8.22
N LYS A 17 -7.12 -24.75 -9.53
CA LYS A 17 -8.24 -24.50 -10.45
C LYS A 17 -9.12 -25.73 -10.63
N GLN A 18 -8.50 -26.91 -10.76
CA GLN A 18 -9.19 -28.18 -10.87
C GLN A 18 -10.00 -28.48 -9.60
N ALA A 19 -9.38 -28.30 -8.42
CA ALA A 19 -10.02 -28.52 -7.12
C ALA A 19 -11.18 -27.56 -6.87
N LEU A 20 -11.06 -26.29 -7.25
CA LEU A 20 -12.17 -25.33 -7.12
C LEU A 20 -13.34 -25.72 -8.03
N LYS A 21 -13.08 -26.15 -9.27
CA LYS A 21 -14.13 -26.60 -10.20
C LYS A 21 -14.81 -27.87 -9.69
N SER A 22 -14.06 -28.85 -9.22
CA SER A 22 -14.61 -30.12 -8.72
C SER A 22 -15.30 -30.01 -7.36
N SER A 23 -15.00 -28.97 -6.58
CA SER A 23 -15.58 -28.79 -5.24
C SER A 23 -17.07 -28.41 -5.23
N GLY A 24 -17.62 -27.94 -6.36
CA GLY A 24 -19.01 -27.44 -6.42
C GLY A 24 -19.29 -26.21 -5.52
N VAL A 25 -18.24 -25.61 -4.94
CA VAL A 25 -18.38 -24.50 -4.00
C VAL A 25 -18.85 -23.25 -4.73
N PHE A 26 -19.92 -22.65 -4.22
CA PHE A 26 -20.36 -21.32 -4.62
C PHE A 26 -19.37 -20.27 -4.10
N LEU A 27 -18.75 -19.52 -5.01
CA LEU A 27 -17.82 -18.45 -4.64
C LEU A 27 -18.60 -17.20 -4.26
N SER A 28 -18.54 -16.84 -2.98
CA SER A 28 -19.03 -15.56 -2.45
C SER A 28 -17.87 -14.73 -1.90
N ASN A 29 -18.07 -13.42 -1.77
CA ASN A 29 -17.08 -12.54 -1.16
C ASN A 29 -16.78 -12.91 0.30
N ASP A 30 -17.78 -13.31 1.10
CA ASP A 30 -17.56 -13.78 2.47
C ASP A 30 -16.60 -14.97 2.54
N LEU A 31 -16.78 -15.94 1.64
CA LEU A 31 -15.93 -17.12 1.58
C LEU A 31 -14.51 -16.76 1.13
N PHE A 32 -14.41 -15.90 0.12
CA PHE A 32 -13.15 -15.42 -0.42
C PHE A 32 -12.34 -14.64 0.64
N ASP A 33 -13.00 -13.72 1.34
CA ASP A 33 -12.40 -12.90 2.39
C ASP A 33 -11.92 -13.76 3.57
N LYS A 34 -12.65 -14.81 3.95
CA LYS A 34 -12.20 -15.79 4.95
C LYS A 34 -10.91 -16.51 4.53
N VAL A 35 -10.81 -16.88 3.25
CA VAL A 35 -9.61 -17.54 2.70
C VAL A 35 -8.42 -16.59 2.72
N LEU A 36 -8.58 -15.36 2.20
CA LEU A 36 -7.50 -14.37 2.22
C LEU A 36 -7.09 -13.97 3.64
N LYS A 37 -8.06 -13.76 4.54
CA LYS A 37 -7.78 -13.44 5.95
C LYS A 37 -6.95 -14.52 6.62
N ARG A 38 -7.16 -15.80 6.26
CA ARG A 38 -6.32 -16.89 6.75
C ARG A 38 -4.89 -16.76 6.25
N VAL A 39 -4.65 -16.61 4.94
CA VAL A 39 -3.29 -16.42 4.38
C VAL A 39 -2.62 -15.14 4.91
N ARG A 40 -3.41 -14.13 5.26
CA ARG A 40 -2.89 -12.94 5.94
C ARG A 40 -2.31 -13.28 7.33
N LEU A 41 -2.93 -14.21 8.05
CA LEU A 41 -2.61 -14.58 9.43
C LEU A 41 -1.61 -15.74 9.53
N SER A 42 -1.63 -16.70 8.60
CA SER A 42 -0.64 -17.75 8.49
C SER A 42 0.49 -17.28 7.56
N HIS A 43 1.75 -17.59 7.85
CA HIS A 43 2.87 -17.20 6.98
C HIS A 43 2.92 -17.97 5.63
N GLU A 44 1.75 -18.32 5.08
CA GLU A 44 1.53 -19.07 3.86
C GLU A 44 2.02 -18.31 2.61
N ASN A 45 2.15 -19.05 1.49
CA ASN A 45 2.77 -18.58 0.26
C ASN A 45 1.93 -17.46 -0.42
N PRO A 46 2.46 -16.22 -0.54
CA PRO A 46 1.73 -15.11 -1.13
C PRO A 46 1.36 -15.33 -2.61
N LEU A 47 2.15 -16.12 -3.35
CA LEU A 47 1.89 -16.43 -4.76
C LEU A 47 0.65 -17.30 -4.95
N GLN A 48 0.38 -18.21 -4.00
CA GLN A 48 -0.81 -19.05 -4.04
C GLN A 48 -2.08 -18.24 -3.77
N ALA A 49 -2.02 -17.30 -2.81
CA ALA A 49 -3.11 -16.35 -2.60
C ALA A 49 -3.34 -15.46 -3.83
N LEU A 50 -2.27 -14.98 -4.47
CA LEU A 50 -2.37 -14.19 -5.69
C LEU A 50 -2.98 -14.99 -6.85
N GLU A 51 -2.58 -16.26 -7.02
CA GLU A 51 -3.18 -17.11 -8.04
C GLU A 51 -4.69 -17.31 -7.79
N PHE A 52 -5.07 -17.55 -6.53
CA PHE A 52 -6.46 -17.67 -6.13
C PHE A 52 -7.24 -16.37 -6.39
N PHE A 53 -6.66 -15.22 -6.05
CA PHE A 53 -7.22 -13.90 -6.31
C PHE A 53 -7.46 -13.65 -7.81
N ASN A 54 -6.47 -13.94 -8.65
CA ASN A 54 -6.58 -13.76 -10.10
C ASN A 54 -7.58 -14.73 -10.72
N TYR A 55 -7.60 -15.99 -10.27
CA TYR A 55 -8.54 -16.99 -10.79
C TYR A 55 -9.99 -16.62 -10.48
N THR A 56 -10.28 -16.26 -9.23
CA THR A 56 -11.64 -15.91 -8.79
C THR A 56 -12.14 -14.61 -9.41
N GLY A 57 -11.29 -13.58 -9.49
CA GLY A 57 -11.61 -12.30 -10.12
C GLY A 57 -11.89 -12.37 -11.63
N ASN A 58 -11.51 -13.47 -12.29
CA ASN A 58 -11.81 -13.71 -13.71
C ASN A 58 -13.01 -14.65 -13.91
N ARG A 59 -13.67 -15.13 -12.84
CA ARG A 59 -14.89 -15.93 -12.97
C ARG A 59 -16.10 -15.04 -13.20
N ARG A 60 -16.91 -15.40 -14.20
CA ARG A 60 -18.16 -14.71 -14.50
C ARG A 60 -19.08 -14.69 -13.27
N GLY A 61 -19.56 -13.50 -12.91
CA GLY A 61 -20.47 -13.30 -11.77
C GLY A 61 -19.78 -13.12 -10.41
N PHE A 62 -18.44 -13.06 -10.37
CA PHE A 62 -17.69 -12.76 -9.15
C PHE A 62 -16.90 -11.46 -9.33
N TYR A 63 -16.95 -10.59 -8.33
CA TYR A 63 -16.25 -9.30 -8.31
C TYR A 63 -15.60 -9.10 -6.95
N HIS A 64 -14.31 -8.75 -6.97
CA HIS A 64 -13.55 -8.45 -5.75
C HIS A 64 -14.13 -7.23 -5.02
N SER A 65 -14.03 -7.26 -3.70
CA SER A 65 -14.38 -6.15 -2.84
C SER A 65 -13.13 -5.30 -2.52
N ALA A 66 -13.32 -4.08 -2.00
CA ALA A 66 -12.20 -3.27 -1.53
C ALA A 66 -11.41 -3.99 -0.42
N LEU A 67 -12.13 -4.68 0.48
CA LEU A 67 -11.54 -5.49 1.55
C LEU A 67 -10.65 -6.62 1.00
N SER A 68 -11.10 -7.30 -0.05
CA SER A 68 -10.37 -8.42 -0.64
C SER A 68 -9.10 -7.93 -1.35
N LEU A 69 -9.18 -6.79 -2.04
CA LEU A 69 -8.03 -6.10 -2.63
C LEU A 69 -7.02 -5.66 -1.56
N ASP A 70 -7.46 -4.96 -0.52
CA ASP A 70 -6.60 -4.48 0.57
C ASP A 70 -5.89 -5.64 1.26
N THR A 71 -6.59 -6.75 1.47
CA THR A 71 -6.02 -7.97 2.08
C THR A 71 -4.95 -8.58 1.18
N MET A 72 -5.19 -8.66 -0.13
CA MET A 72 -4.21 -9.18 -1.09
C MET A 72 -2.97 -8.28 -1.17
N LEU A 73 -3.15 -6.96 -1.23
CA LEU A 73 -2.04 -6.00 -1.24
C LEU A 73 -1.23 -6.05 0.04
N TYR A 74 -1.87 -6.26 1.20
CA TYR A 74 -1.16 -6.49 2.46
C TYR A 74 -0.32 -7.78 2.43
N ILE A 75 -0.85 -8.88 1.87
CA ILE A 75 -0.13 -10.16 1.76
C ILE A 75 1.10 -10.03 0.85
N LEU A 76 0.96 -9.44 -0.33
CA LEU A 76 2.11 -9.14 -1.21
C LEU A 76 3.07 -8.16 -0.54
N GLY A 77 2.45 -7.22 0.18
CA GLY A 77 2.98 -6.25 1.10
C GLY A 77 4.09 -6.78 1.99
N ARG A 78 3.66 -7.55 2.98
CA ARG A 78 4.53 -8.16 3.98
C ARG A 78 5.59 -9.07 3.36
N SER A 79 5.30 -9.67 2.20
CA SER A 79 6.21 -10.57 1.47
C SER A 79 7.18 -9.84 0.54
N ARG A 80 7.19 -8.49 0.55
CA ARG A 80 8.09 -7.64 -0.25
C ARG A 80 7.95 -7.84 -1.77
N MET A 81 6.78 -8.26 -2.22
CA MET A 81 6.49 -8.51 -3.64
C MET A 81 5.95 -7.23 -4.30
N PHE A 82 6.79 -6.19 -4.38
CA PHE A 82 6.39 -4.85 -4.85
C PHE A 82 5.90 -4.85 -6.31
N GLU A 83 6.58 -5.60 -7.19
CA GLU A 83 6.18 -5.70 -8.60
C GLU A 83 4.78 -6.30 -8.74
N LYS A 84 4.49 -7.40 -8.03
CA LYS A 84 3.15 -8.01 -8.01
C LYS A 84 2.10 -7.12 -7.38
N THR A 85 2.46 -6.35 -6.34
CA THR A 85 1.57 -5.34 -5.75
C THR A 85 1.15 -4.32 -6.80
N TRP A 86 2.10 -3.88 -7.65
CA TRP A 86 1.82 -2.96 -8.74
C TRP A 86 0.98 -3.56 -9.85
N GLU A 87 1.27 -4.79 -10.26
CA GLU A 87 0.46 -5.52 -11.25
C GLU A 87 -1.01 -5.61 -10.81
N VAL A 88 -1.26 -5.96 -9.54
CA VAL A 88 -2.63 -6.04 -8.97
C VAL A 88 -3.30 -4.67 -8.96
N LEU A 89 -2.62 -3.61 -8.52
CA LEU A 89 -3.19 -2.26 -8.51
C LEU A 89 -3.58 -1.79 -9.91
N VAL A 90 -2.75 -2.08 -10.91
CA VAL A 90 -3.04 -1.72 -12.31
C VAL A 90 -4.22 -2.53 -12.84
N ASP A 91 -4.25 -3.86 -12.64
CA ASP A 91 -5.36 -4.71 -13.08
C ASP A 91 -6.69 -4.29 -12.45
N MET A 92 -6.68 -4.03 -11.13
CA MET A 92 -7.89 -3.61 -10.41
C MET A 92 -8.35 -2.22 -10.84
N LYS A 93 -7.42 -1.29 -11.13
CA LYS A 93 -7.79 0.02 -11.68
C LYS A 93 -8.55 -0.10 -13.01
N TYR A 94 -8.16 -1.04 -13.87
CA TYR A 94 -8.85 -1.28 -15.15
C TYR A 94 -10.20 -1.97 -14.98
N LYS A 95 -10.35 -2.84 -13.97
CA LYS A 95 -11.60 -3.57 -13.71
C LYS A 95 -12.65 -2.74 -12.95
N ASP A 96 -12.23 -2.10 -11.86
CA ASP A 96 -13.07 -1.22 -11.06
C ASP A 96 -12.19 -0.25 -10.25
N ARG A 97 -12.13 1.00 -10.70
CA ARG A 97 -11.34 2.05 -10.06
C ARG A 97 -11.81 2.37 -8.63
N ASN A 98 -13.08 2.14 -8.29
CA ASN A 98 -13.62 2.48 -6.98
C ASN A 98 -13.10 1.56 -5.87
N LEU A 99 -12.48 0.43 -6.22
CA LEU A 99 -11.86 -0.47 -5.26
C LEU A 99 -10.54 0.06 -4.70
N ILE A 100 -9.88 0.98 -5.41
CA ILE A 100 -8.63 1.59 -4.92
C ILE A 100 -8.99 2.78 -4.04
N THR A 101 -8.96 2.54 -2.73
CA THR A 101 -9.32 3.55 -1.73
C THR A 101 -8.07 4.28 -1.22
N PRO A 102 -8.24 5.45 -0.56
CA PRO A 102 -7.14 6.08 0.19
C PRO A 102 -6.52 5.13 1.24
N TRP A 103 -7.31 4.19 1.80
CA TRP A 103 -6.80 3.17 2.71
C TRP A 103 -5.88 2.16 2.01
N THR A 104 -6.26 1.71 0.82
CA THR A 104 -5.44 0.83 -0.05
C THR A 104 -4.05 1.43 -0.26
N VAL A 105 -4.03 2.73 -0.56
CA VAL A 105 -2.81 3.50 -0.71
C VAL A 105 -2.02 3.48 0.60
N MET A 106 -2.63 3.85 1.74
CA MET A 106 -1.98 3.89 3.06
C MET A 106 -1.33 2.54 3.45
N VAL A 107 -1.98 1.42 3.15
CA VAL A 107 -1.41 0.07 3.38
C VAL A 107 -0.12 -0.12 2.57
N VAL A 108 -0.13 0.26 1.29
CA VAL A 108 1.07 0.16 0.45
C VAL A 108 2.14 1.17 0.90
N LEU A 109 1.77 2.35 1.38
CA LEU A 109 2.73 3.32 1.90
C LEU A 109 3.41 2.82 3.18
N ALA A 110 2.64 2.26 4.11
CA ALA A 110 3.19 1.69 5.35
C ALA A 110 4.15 0.53 5.05
N MET A 111 3.84 -0.30 4.05
CA MET A 111 4.74 -1.34 3.54
C MET A 111 6.05 -0.75 2.98
N ASN A 112 5.95 0.25 2.10
CA ASN A 112 7.12 0.90 1.51
C ASN A 112 7.99 1.60 2.57
N ALA A 113 7.36 2.32 3.50
CA ALA A 113 8.07 3.09 4.52
C ALA A 113 8.94 2.23 5.43
N LYS A 114 8.47 1.05 5.84
CA LYS A 114 9.22 0.16 6.76
C LYS A 114 10.33 -0.62 6.06
N VAL A 115 10.22 -0.86 4.76
CA VAL A 115 11.04 -1.89 4.07
C VAL A 115 11.83 -1.36 2.88
N CYS A 116 11.33 -0.37 2.15
CA CYS A 116 11.93 0.11 0.91
C CYS A 116 13.04 1.14 1.14
N SER A 117 13.98 1.20 0.20
CA SER A 117 14.90 2.35 0.11
C SER A 117 14.15 3.63 -0.23
N VAL A 118 14.74 4.79 0.10
CA VAL A 118 14.23 6.12 -0.29
C VAL A 118 13.86 6.15 -1.77
N ARG A 119 14.72 5.60 -2.65
CA ARG A 119 14.49 5.57 -4.10
C ARG A 119 13.19 4.86 -4.47
N LEU A 120 12.99 3.64 -3.96
CA LEU A 120 11.79 2.86 -4.24
C LEU A 120 10.54 3.52 -3.67
N THR A 121 10.63 4.10 -2.47
CA THR A 121 9.53 4.85 -1.85
C THR A 121 9.11 6.04 -2.73
N VAL A 122 10.08 6.83 -3.22
CA VAL A 122 9.82 7.98 -4.11
C VAL A 122 9.19 7.53 -5.43
N GLU A 123 9.70 6.44 -6.02
CA GLU A 123 9.16 5.89 -7.26
C GLU A 123 7.70 5.43 -7.08
N SER A 124 7.42 4.65 -6.03
CA SER A 124 6.07 4.21 -5.67
C SER A 124 5.12 5.40 -5.51
N PHE A 125 5.54 6.44 -4.80
CA PHE A 125 4.74 7.66 -4.60
C PHE A 125 4.38 8.38 -5.89
N ARG A 126 5.35 8.54 -6.79
CA ARG A 126 5.10 9.16 -8.11
C ARG A 126 4.13 8.34 -8.94
N LYS A 127 4.22 7.02 -8.86
CA LYS A 127 3.28 6.14 -9.56
C LYS A 127 1.88 6.21 -8.94
N PHE A 128 1.75 6.24 -7.62
CA PHE A 128 0.44 6.41 -6.94
C PHE A 128 -0.26 7.71 -7.33
N LYS A 129 0.47 8.82 -7.37
CA LYS A 129 -0.07 10.12 -7.81
C LYS A 129 -0.68 10.07 -9.22
N LYS A 130 -0.10 9.25 -10.11
CA LYS A 130 -0.61 9.04 -11.47
C LYS A 130 -1.80 8.07 -11.51
N LEU A 131 -1.84 7.11 -10.60
CA LEU A 131 -2.87 6.08 -10.61
C LEU A 131 -4.16 6.50 -9.91
N VAL A 132 -4.05 7.18 -8.78
CA VAL A 132 -5.14 7.47 -7.85
C VAL A 132 -5.23 9.00 -7.72
N PRO A 133 -6.20 9.64 -8.39
CA PRO A 133 -6.37 11.10 -8.34
C PRO A 133 -6.60 11.66 -6.94
N GLU A 134 -7.14 10.84 -6.04
CA GLU A 134 -7.37 11.14 -4.62
C GLU A 134 -6.05 11.09 -3.81
N PHE A 135 -4.93 10.68 -4.42
CA PHE A 135 -3.63 10.62 -3.77
C PHE A 135 -2.96 12.00 -3.71
N ASP A 136 -3.03 12.60 -2.54
CA ASP A 136 -2.80 14.01 -2.31
C ASP A 136 -1.69 14.28 -1.26
N THR A 137 -1.58 15.54 -0.83
CA THR A 137 -0.67 16.00 0.22
C THR A 137 -0.93 15.31 1.56
N THR A 138 -2.16 14.90 1.86
CA THR A 138 -2.51 14.17 3.09
C THR A 138 -1.83 12.81 3.13
N CYS A 139 -1.82 12.11 1.99
CA CYS A 139 -1.12 10.83 1.85
C CYS A 139 0.40 11.01 1.97
N PHE A 140 0.94 12.09 1.40
CA PHE A 140 2.35 12.46 1.54
C PHE A 140 2.75 12.74 2.99
N ASN A 141 1.95 13.52 3.72
CA ASN A 141 2.15 13.78 5.14
C ASN A 141 2.13 12.50 5.99
N SER A 142 1.24 11.56 5.64
CA SER A 142 1.15 10.27 6.33
C SER A 142 2.40 9.40 6.16
N LEU A 143 2.98 9.38 4.96
CA LEU A 143 4.27 8.73 4.73
C LEU A 143 5.38 9.40 5.55
N LEU A 144 5.51 10.72 5.50
CA LEU A 144 6.58 11.43 6.19
C LEU A 144 6.53 11.15 7.69
N ARG A 145 5.33 11.15 8.28
CA ARG A 145 5.13 10.76 9.68
C ARG A 145 5.59 9.33 9.95
N THR A 146 5.24 8.40 9.07
CA THR A 146 5.65 6.98 9.18
C THR A 146 7.17 6.83 9.07
N LEU A 147 7.84 7.50 8.13
CA LEU A 147 9.29 7.48 7.97
C LEU A 147 10.02 8.07 9.19
N CYS A 148 9.49 9.18 9.74
CA CYS A 148 10.02 9.78 10.97
C CYS A 148 9.83 8.90 12.21
N GLN A 149 8.82 8.02 12.24
CA GLN A 149 8.53 7.12 13.35
C GLN A 149 9.30 5.80 13.26
N GLU A 150 9.35 5.20 12.07
CA GLU A 150 9.77 3.81 11.88
C GLU A 150 11.19 3.67 11.33
N LYS A 151 11.76 4.76 10.78
CA LYS A 151 13.10 4.75 10.19
C LYS A 151 14.00 5.83 10.78
N SER A 152 14.15 6.93 10.06
CA SER A 152 15.10 7.99 10.36
C SER A 152 14.62 9.30 9.75
N MET A 153 14.86 10.38 10.48
CA MET A 153 14.64 11.75 9.99
C MET A 153 15.37 12.00 8.67
N THR A 154 16.55 11.40 8.45
CA THR A 154 17.31 11.56 7.21
C THR A 154 16.57 10.99 6.00
N ASP A 155 16.02 9.77 6.11
CA ASP A 155 15.24 9.14 5.04
C ASP A 155 13.97 9.97 4.75
N ALA A 156 13.29 10.44 5.78
CA ALA A 156 12.12 11.30 5.64
C ALA A 156 12.45 12.60 4.90
N ARG A 157 13.56 13.27 5.22
CA ARG A 157 14.02 14.48 4.51
C ARG A 157 14.34 14.21 3.05
N ASN A 158 15.05 13.11 2.76
CA ASN A 158 15.40 12.73 1.39
C ASN A 158 14.15 12.50 0.53
N VAL A 159 13.13 11.82 1.10
CA VAL A 159 11.84 11.64 0.43
C VAL A 159 11.11 12.97 0.25
N TYR A 160 11.10 13.82 1.28
CA TYR A 160 10.50 15.15 1.21
C TYR A 160 11.09 16.00 0.07
N HIS A 161 12.41 16.17 0.02
CA HIS A 161 13.05 16.97 -1.03
C HIS A 161 12.82 16.39 -2.43
N SER A 162 12.69 15.06 -2.55
CA SER A 162 12.41 14.38 -3.83
C SER A 162 10.98 14.57 -4.34
N LEU A 163 10.03 14.90 -3.44
CA LEU A 163 8.59 14.90 -3.72
C LEU A 163 7.89 16.24 -3.45
N LYS A 164 8.52 17.20 -2.78
CA LYS A 164 7.90 18.47 -2.36
C LYS A 164 7.21 19.20 -3.52
N HIS A 165 7.87 19.33 -4.67
CA HIS A 165 7.26 20.01 -5.81
C HIS A 165 6.09 19.23 -6.44
N SER A 166 6.02 17.92 -6.22
CA SER A 166 4.89 17.10 -6.67
C SER A 166 3.69 17.24 -5.72
N PHE A 167 3.88 17.31 -4.41
CA PHE A 167 2.77 17.24 -3.46
C PHE A 167 2.43 18.55 -2.77
N ARG A 168 3.20 19.63 -2.99
CA ARG A 168 3.00 20.97 -2.39
C ARG A 168 2.88 20.89 -0.85
N PRO A 169 4.01 20.93 -0.12
CA PRO A 169 4.02 20.93 1.33
C PRO A 169 3.07 21.96 1.93
N ASN A 170 2.42 21.61 3.03
CA ASN A 170 1.57 22.51 3.80
C ASN A 170 2.06 22.59 5.26
N LEU A 171 1.37 23.37 6.09
CA LEU A 171 1.70 23.54 7.51
C LEU A 171 1.92 22.18 8.22
N GLN A 172 1.05 21.20 7.96
CA GLN A 172 1.20 19.87 8.54
C GLN A 172 2.48 19.16 8.10
N THR A 173 2.93 19.34 6.85
CA THR A 173 4.19 18.79 6.36
C THR A 173 5.36 19.29 7.19
N TYR A 174 5.43 20.60 7.42
CA TYR A 174 6.52 21.20 8.20
C TYR A 174 6.42 20.81 9.67
N ASN A 175 5.22 20.81 10.27
CA ASN A 175 5.02 20.42 11.67
C ASN A 175 5.44 18.95 11.94
N ILE A 176 5.33 18.05 10.95
CA ILE A 176 5.84 16.67 11.08
C ILE A 176 7.35 16.64 11.35
N PHE A 177 8.12 17.50 10.69
CA PHE A 177 9.56 17.57 10.89
C PHE A 177 9.92 18.41 12.11
N LEU A 178 9.30 19.59 12.29
CA LEU A 178 9.49 20.51 13.42
C LEU A 178 9.27 19.84 14.77
N SER A 179 8.23 19.01 14.90
CA SER A 179 7.97 18.26 16.13
C SER A 179 9.02 17.19 16.49
N ARG A 180 9.96 16.88 15.59
CA ARG A 180 10.96 15.82 15.75
C ARG A 180 12.39 16.34 15.89
N TRP A 181 12.60 17.63 15.70
CA TRP A 181 13.91 18.24 15.91
C TRP A 181 14.22 18.42 17.38
N LYS A 182 15.47 18.12 17.73
CA LYS A 182 16.02 18.30 19.08
C LYS A 182 16.84 19.58 19.23
N SER A 183 17.36 20.13 18.12
CA SER A 183 18.18 21.34 18.11
C SER A 183 17.51 22.44 17.30
N SER A 184 17.66 23.68 17.76
CA SER A 184 17.09 24.88 17.11
C SER A 184 17.72 25.14 15.74
N GLU A 185 19.01 24.84 15.57
CA GLU A 185 19.75 25.12 14.34
C GLU A 185 19.24 24.29 13.15
N GLU A 186 18.91 23.01 13.37
CA GLU A 186 18.39 22.18 12.29
C GLU A 186 16.92 22.51 11.94
N ALA A 187 16.15 23.01 12.92
CA ALA A 187 14.77 23.45 12.70
C ALA A 187 14.70 24.78 11.92
N GLU A 188 15.65 25.69 12.15
CA GLU A 188 15.69 27.02 11.50
C GLU A 188 15.74 26.92 9.97
N GLY A 189 16.52 25.99 9.43
CA GLY A 189 16.58 25.75 7.98
C GLY A 189 15.22 25.37 7.38
N PHE A 190 14.44 24.56 8.10
CA PHE A 190 13.10 24.17 7.68
C PHE A 190 12.07 25.29 7.85
N TYR A 191 12.18 26.13 8.89
CA TYR A 191 11.37 27.35 9.03
C TYR A 191 11.63 28.36 7.91
N LYS A 192 12.88 28.49 7.48
CA LYS A 192 13.22 29.32 6.33
C LYS A 192 12.62 28.77 5.04
N GLU A 193 12.81 27.47 4.77
CA GLU A 193 12.21 26.82 3.58
C GLU A 193 10.67 26.89 3.59
N MET A 194 10.05 26.78 4.76
CA MET A 194 8.60 26.91 4.95
C MET A 194 8.07 28.26 4.46
N ARG A 195 8.72 29.35 4.87
CA ARG A 195 8.40 30.72 4.43
C ARG A 195 8.69 30.93 2.94
N GLU A 196 9.81 30.41 2.44
CA GLU A 196 10.15 30.47 1.00
C GLU A 196 9.12 29.76 0.12
N MET A 197 8.49 28.70 0.65
CA MET A 197 7.41 27.96 -0.03
C MET A 197 6.03 28.60 0.18
N GLY A 198 5.95 29.76 0.84
CA GLY A 198 4.71 30.50 1.08
C GLY A 198 3.80 29.87 2.14
N VAL A 199 4.35 29.07 3.06
CA VAL A 199 3.63 28.48 4.18
C VAL A 199 3.98 29.27 5.44
N GLU A 200 2.98 29.84 6.11
CA GLU A 200 3.19 30.57 7.36
C GLU A 200 3.21 29.62 8.56
N PRO A 201 4.17 29.77 9.50
CA PRO A 201 4.19 29.01 10.73
C PRO A 201 2.97 29.32 11.61
N ASP A 202 2.51 28.32 12.37
CA ASP A 202 1.50 28.57 13.39
C ASP A 202 2.12 29.34 14.56
N ILE A 203 1.36 30.30 15.07
CA ILE A 203 1.70 30.99 16.31
C ILE A 203 1.25 30.06 17.43
N ILE A 204 2.18 29.33 18.04
CA ILE A 204 1.94 28.65 19.32
C ILE A 204 2.61 29.48 20.41
#